data_AF-A0A8S9K1R2-F1
#
_entry.id   AF-A0A8S9K1R2-F1
#
_cell.length_a   1.000
_cell.length_b   1.000
_cell.length_c   1.000
_cell.angle_alpha   90.00
_cell.angle_beta   90.00
_cell.angle_gamma   90.00
#
_symmetry.space_group_name_H-M   'P 1'
#
loop_
_entity.id
_entity.type
_entity.pdbx_description
1 polymer ?
#
loop_
_entity_poly.entity_id
_entity_poly.type
_entity_poly.pdbx_seq_one_letter_code
_entity_poly.pdbx_strand_id
1 'polypeptide(L)'
;MEARSELKLKVYDIFKEFMTGITKLEELGNAANTFLLRFQQGLSLLKRSPMVTSSTLIKNLIKNNETRRLKSYIESGSIIIDDAAKSTKALHKSLSGLSDHLIKAQSLLSELERLTDEAIETATTTQLDVESGDELRHVTSDEVRFQHKLVSRRN
;
A
#
# COMPACT_ATOMS: atom_id res chain seq x y z
N MET A 1 -13.22 -21.20 30.66
CA MET A 1 -12.05 -21.65 29.85
C MET A 1 -12.33 -21.57 28.35
N GLU A 2 -13.57 -21.85 27.92
CA GLU A 2 -14.04 -21.90 26.53
C GLU A 2 -14.07 -20.54 25.78
N ALA A 3 -14.52 -19.46 26.44
CA ALA A 3 -14.58 -18.12 25.83
C ALA A 3 -13.19 -17.57 25.44
N ARG A 4 -12.16 -17.88 26.23
CA ARG A 4 -10.78 -17.45 25.97
C ARG A 4 -10.16 -18.20 24.79
N SER A 5 -10.55 -19.46 24.55
CA SER A 5 -10.13 -20.20 23.36
C SER A 5 -10.84 -19.72 22.11
N GLU A 6 -12.15 -19.44 22.18
CA GLU A 6 -12.91 -18.92 21.05
C GLU A 6 -12.39 -17.56 20.57
N LEU A 7 -12.08 -16.67 21.50
CA LEU A 7 -11.47 -15.37 21.21
C LEU A 7 -10.10 -15.49 20.53
N LYS A 8 -9.24 -16.39 21.02
CA LYS A 8 -7.93 -16.65 20.39
C LYS A 8 -8.09 -17.11 18.94
N LEU A 9 -9.12 -17.91 18.66
CA LEU A 9 -9.43 -18.34 17.30
C LEU A 9 -9.86 -17.15 16.44
N LYS A 10 -10.73 -16.26 16.94
CA LYS A 10 -11.16 -15.04 16.22
C LYS A 10 -9.98 -14.12 15.87
N VAL A 11 -9.12 -13.82 16.83
CA VAL A 11 -7.91 -13.00 16.57
C VAL A 11 -6.97 -13.68 15.57
N TYR A 12 -6.83 -15.00 15.65
CA TYR A 12 -6.03 -15.77 14.70
C TYR A 12 -6.63 -15.75 13.28
N ASP A 13 -7.96 -15.80 13.15
CA ASP A 13 -8.65 -15.71 11.88
C ASP A 13 -8.47 -14.33 11.22
N ILE A 14 -8.63 -13.25 11.99
CA ILE A 14 -8.36 -11.88 11.52
C ILE A 14 -6.90 -11.75 11.05
N PHE A 15 -5.94 -12.29 11.82
CA PHE A 15 -4.53 -12.28 11.42
C PHE A 15 -4.28 -13.01 10.10
N LYS A 16 -4.89 -14.19 9.89
CA LYS A 16 -4.77 -14.92 8.62
C LYS A 16 -5.34 -14.14 7.44
N GLU A 17 -6.50 -13.52 7.61
CA GLU A 17 -7.12 -12.68 6.58
C GLU A 17 -6.23 -11.47 6.25
N PHE A 18 -5.67 -10.83 7.27
CA PHE A 18 -4.74 -9.72 7.10
C PHE A 18 -3.49 -10.14 6.31
N MET A 19 -2.85 -11.25 6.68
CA MET A 19 -1.68 -11.77 5.96
C MET A 19 -2.00 -12.15 4.51
N THR A 20 -3.21 -12.63 4.27
CA THR A 20 -3.71 -12.91 2.92
C THR A 20 -3.84 -11.62 2.10
N GLY A 21 -4.38 -10.56 2.71
CA GLY A 21 -4.47 -9.23 2.08
C GLY A 21 -3.11 -8.63 1.74
N ILE A 22 -2.13 -8.75 2.64
CA ILE A 22 -0.73 -8.35 2.39
C ILE A 22 -0.14 -9.10 1.19
N THR A 23 -0.32 -10.42 1.14
CA THR A 23 0.16 -11.25 0.03
C THR A 23 -0.45 -10.80 -1.31
N LYS A 24 -1.77 -10.56 -1.35
CA LYS A 24 -2.45 -10.04 -2.55
C LYS A 24 -1.91 -8.67 -2.97
N LEU A 25 -1.58 -7.79 -2.01
CA LEU A 25 -1.03 -6.47 -2.30
C LEU A 25 0.37 -6.57 -2.94
N GLU A 26 1.22 -7.48 -2.44
CA GLU A 26 2.54 -7.75 -3.01
C GLU A 26 2.43 -8.30 -4.44
N GLU A 27 1.55 -9.29 -4.66
CA GLU A 27 1.27 -9.84 -5.99
C GLU A 27 0.79 -8.76 -6.96
N LEU A 28 -0.10 -7.88 -6.50
CA LEU A 28 -0.62 -6.76 -7.30
C LEU A 28 0.49 -5.76 -7.66
N GLY A 29 1.39 -5.45 -6.72
CA GLY A 29 2.56 -4.60 -6.98
C GLY A 29 3.50 -5.21 -8.02
N ASN A 30 3.77 -6.51 -7.92
CA ASN A 30 4.57 -7.24 -8.90
C ASN A 30 3.93 -7.26 -10.29
N ALA A 31 2.60 -7.43 -10.38
CA ALA A 31 1.88 -7.32 -11.64
C ALA A 31 1.95 -5.90 -12.22
N ALA A 32 1.81 -4.86 -11.38
CA ALA A 32 1.90 -3.46 -11.79
C ALA A 32 3.25 -3.10 -12.42
N ASN A 33 4.36 -3.71 -11.97
CA ASN A 33 5.69 -3.50 -12.56
C ASN A 33 5.74 -3.81 -14.06
N THR A 34 4.96 -4.78 -14.54
CA THR A 34 4.90 -5.08 -15.98
C THR A 34 4.30 -3.93 -16.77
N PHE A 35 3.31 -3.24 -16.22
CA PHE A 35 2.73 -2.05 -16.85
C PHE A 35 3.66 -0.84 -16.77
N LEU A 36 4.38 -0.65 -15.64
CA LEU A 36 5.40 0.40 -15.51
C LEU A 36 6.51 0.23 -16.55
N LEU A 37 7.02 -0.99 -16.71
CA LEU A 37 8.06 -1.29 -17.71
C LEU A 37 7.57 -0.98 -19.13
N ARG A 38 6.36 -1.41 -19.48
CA ARG A 38 5.76 -1.11 -20.79
C ARG A 38 5.51 0.37 -21.00
N PHE A 39 5.15 1.10 -19.95
CA PHE A 39 5.00 2.55 -19.99
C PHE A 39 6.33 3.23 -20.30
N GLN A 40 7.41 2.83 -19.61
CA GLN A 40 8.76 3.33 -19.87
C GLN A 40 9.25 3.01 -21.29
N GLN A 41 8.97 1.79 -21.78
CA GLN A 41 9.25 1.40 -23.17
C GLN A 41 8.44 2.23 -24.17
N GLY A 42 7.17 2.51 -23.90
CA GLY A 42 6.36 3.40 -24.72
C GLY A 42 6.96 4.82 -24.79
N LEU A 43 7.43 5.35 -23.66
CA LEU A 43 8.08 6.66 -23.61
C LEU A 43 9.41 6.69 -24.39
N SER A 44 10.17 5.59 -24.41
CA SER A 44 11.44 5.54 -25.13
C SER A 44 11.26 5.67 -26.64
N LEU A 45 10.14 5.19 -27.18
CA LEU A 45 9.77 5.32 -28.59
C LEU A 45 9.39 6.75 -29.00
N LEU A 46 9.00 7.60 -28.04
CA LEU A 46 8.71 9.01 -28.31
C LEU A 46 9.97 9.89 -28.34
N LYS A 47 11.15 9.33 -28.06
CA LYS A 47 12.41 10.07 -28.17
C LYS A 47 12.63 10.50 -29.62
N ARG A 48 12.85 11.81 -29.81
CA ARG A 48 13.20 12.36 -31.12
C ARG A 48 14.54 11.82 -31.56
N SER A 49 14.58 11.24 -32.75
CA SER A 49 15.80 10.83 -33.40
C SER A 49 16.38 11.99 -34.21
N PRO A 50 17.71 12.12 -34.32
CA PRO A 50 18.33 13.09 -35.21
C PRO A 50 17.79 12.92 -36.64
N MET A 51 17.47 14.03 -37.31
CA MET A 51 17.09 13.96 -38.71
C MET A 51 18.28 13.49 -39.55
N VAL A 52 18.02 12.57 -40.48
CA VAL A 52 19.04 12.10 -41.42
C VAL A 52 19.33 13.20 -42.43
N THR A 53 20.44 13.90 -42.23
CA THR A 53 20.91 15.00 -43.09
C THR A 53 22.18 14.63 -43.86
N SER A 54 22.59 13.36 -43.87
CA SER A 54 23.85 12.91 -44.47
C SER A 54 23.87 12.99 -46.00
N SER A 55 22.70 12.85 -46.65
CA SER A 55 22.55 12.89 -48.11
C SER A 55 22.92 14.25 -48.71
N THR A 56 23.70 14.24 -49.80
CA THR A 56 24.09 15.44 -50.55
C THR A 56 22.88 16.25 -51.01
N LEU A 57 21.80 15.58 -51.44
CA LEU A 57 20.55 16.25 -51.84
C LEU A 57 19.93 17.01 -50.66
N ILE A 58 19.80 16.35 -49.50
CA ILE A 58 19.22 16.94 -48.29
C ILE A 58 20.07 18.12 -47.79
N LYS A 59 21.39 17.98 -47.80
CA LYS A 59 22.31 19.08 -47.45
C LYS A 59 22.12 20.30 -48.34
N ASN A 60 22.03 20.09 -49.65
CA ASN A 60 21.83 21.18 -50.60
C ASN A 60 20.46 21.84 -50.42
N LEU A 61 19.40 21.06 -50.17
CA LEU A 61 18.07 21.60 -49.88
C LEU A 61 18.06 22.46 -48.60
N ILE A 62 18.69 21.98 -47.52
CA ILE A 62 18.78 22.73 -46.26
C ILE A 62 19.55 24.03 -46.46
N LYS A 63 20.71 23.98 -47.14
CA LYS A 63 21.55 25.16 -47.39
C LYS A 63 20.84 26.21 -48.24
N ASN A 64 20.11 25.78 -49.28
CA ASN A 64 19.41 26.70 -50.18
C ASN A 64 18.16 27.34 -49.54
N ASN A 65 17.64 26.77 -48.45
CA ASN A 65 16.41 27.21 -47.78
C ASN A 65 16.66 27.56 -46.29
N GLU A 66 17.90 27.92 -45.97
CA GLU A 66 18.37 28.06 -44.60
C GLU A 66 17.64 29.20 -43.86
N THR A 67 16.78 28.84 -42.92
CA THR A 67 16.11 29.78 -42.01
C THR A 67 16.38 29.39 -40.58
N ARG A 68 16.30 30.35 -39.65
CA ARG A 68 16.40 30.07 -38.20
C ARG A 68 15.43 28.96 -37.78
N ARG A 69 14.19 29.01 -38.30
CA ARG A 69 13.15 28.01 -38.00
C ARG A 69 13.52 26.62 -38.51
N LEU A 70 14.06 26.50 -39.72
CA LEU A 70 14.47 25.22 -40.29
C LEU A 70 15.62 24.59 -39.48
N LYS A 71 16.61 25.39 -39.08
CA LYS A 71 17.72 24.92 -38.23
C LYS A 71 17.21 24.34 -36.92
N SER A 72 16.38 25.10 -36.19
CA SER A 72 15.82 24.63 -34.91
C SER A 72 14.98 23.37 -35.07
N TYR A 73 14.26 23.19 -36.18
CA TYR A 73 13.52 21.96 -36.46
C TYR A 73 14.44 20.76 -36.64
N ILE A 74 15.51 20.92 -37.42
CA ILE A 74 16.50 19.85 -37.65
C ILE A 74 17.22 19.48 -36.36
N GLU A 75 17.65 20.47 -35.58
CA GLU A 75 18.29 20.30 -34.27
C GLU A 75 17.36 19.59 -33.27
N SER A 76 16.06 19.86 -33.36
CA SER A 76 15.05 19.21 -32.51
C SER A 76 14.84 17.73 -32.86
N GLY A 77 15.27 17.28 -34.03
CA GLY A 77 15.04 15.93 -34.52
C GLY A 77 13.58 15.66 -34.90
N SER A 78 13.28 14.40 -35.24
CA SER A 78 11.94 13.96 -35.63
C SER A 78 11.54 12.67 -34.90
N ILE A 79 10.23 12.50 -34.70
CA ILE A 79 9.64 11.26 -34.20
C ILE A 79 9.15 10.46 -35.40
N ILE A 80 9.42 9.16 -35.40
CA ILE A 80 8.87 8.25 -36.41
C ILE A 80 7.38 8.11 -36.15
N ILE A 81 6.53 8.43 -37.14
CA ILE A 81 5.06 8.48 -36.98
C ILE A 81 4.50 7.12 -36.53
N ASP A 82 5.04 6.02 -37.07
CA ASP A 82 4.65 4.67 -36.67
C ASP A 82 4.99 4.37 -35.20
N ASP A 83 6.20 4.77 -34.76
CA ASP A 83 6.60 4.65 -33.36
C ASP A 83 5.73 5.52 -32.45
N ALA A 84 5.35 6.72 -32.89
CA ALA A 84 4.43 7.59 -32.15
C ALA A 84 3.03 6.96 -32.01
N ALA A 85 2.52 6.31 -33.05
CA ALA A 85 1.24 5.61 -33.01
C ALA A 85 1.30 4.37 -32.09
N LYS A 86 2.37 3.58 -32.19
CA LYS A 86 2.61 2.40 -31.34
C LYS A 86 2.78 2.80 -29.87
N SER A 87 3.59 3.83 -29.60
CA SER A 87 3.84 4.32 -28.25
C SER A 87 2.58 4.85 -27.60
N THR A 88 1.77 5.65 -28.31
CA THR A 88 0.51 6.18 -27.79
C THR A 88 -0.43 5.07 -27.33
N LYS A 89 -0.59 4.02 -28.15
CA LYS A 89 -1.41 2.85 -27.78
C LYS A 89 -0.84 2.10 -26.56
N ALA A 90 0.49 1.89 -26.54
CA ALA A 90 1.17 1.20 -25.45
C ALA A 90 1.08 1.98 -24.12
N LEU A 91 1.28 3.30 -24.17
CA LEU A 91 1.15 4.20 -23.03
C LEU A 91 -0.26 4.20 -22.48
N HIS A 92 -1.28 4.33 -23.35
CA HIS A 92 -2.67 4.30 -22.93
C HIS A 92 -3.04 2.99 -22.23
N LYS A 93 -2.69 1.85 -22.82
CA LYS A 93 -2.92 0.53 -22.21
C LYS A 93 -2.22 0.38 -20.87
N SER A 94 -0.98 0.85 -20.78
CA SER A 94 -0.19 0.77 -19.55
C SER A 94 -0.76 1.66 -18.46
N LEU A 95 -1.16 2.89 -18.80
CA LEU A 95 -1.78 3.83 -17.88
C LEU A 95 -3.12 3.30 -17.35
N SER A 96 -3.97 2.77 -18.23
CA SER A 96 -5.24 2.15 -17.83
C SER A 96 -4.98 0.98 -16.87
N GLY A 97 -4.07 0.08 -17.22
CA GLY A 97 -3.71 -1.05 -16.36
C GLY A 97 -3.18 -0.60 -14.99
N LEU A 98 -2.31 0.41 -14.95
CA LEU A 98 -1.80 0.97 -13.68
C LEU A 98 -2.92 1.58 -12.85
N SER A 99 -3.83 2.33 -13.47
CA SER A 99 -4.99 2.90 -12.79
C SER A 99 -5.85 1.82 -12.14
N ASP A 100 -6.12 0.73 -12.86
CA ASP A 100 -6.88 -0.41 -12.33
C ASP A 100 -6.17 -1.06 -11.14
N HIS A 101 -4.83 -1.18 -11.18
CA HIS A 101 -4.06 -1.72 -10.07
C HIS A 101 -4.06 -0.78 -8.86
N LEU A 102 -4.01 0.55 -9.07
CA LEU A 102 -4.12 1.52 -7.97
C LEU A 102 -5.48 1.45 -7.28
N ILE A 103 -6.57 1.34 -8.03
CA ILE A 103 -7.92 1.18 -7.47
C ILE A 103 -8.01 -0.10 -6.63
N LYS A 104 -7.47 -1.22 -7.15
CA LYS A 104 -7.43 -2.49 -6.41
C LYS A 104 -6.57 -2.39 -5.15
N ALA A 105 -5.42 -1.74 -5.22
CA ALA A 105 -4.54 -1.54 -4.07
C ALA A 105 -5.23 -0.71 -2.99
N GLN A 106 -5.93 0.37 -3.37
CA GLN A 106 -6.73 1.17 -2.43
C GLN A 106 -7.81 0.32 -1.75
N SER A 107 -8.54 -0.50 -2.52
CA SER A 107 -9.55 -1.40 -1.94
C SER A 107 -8.96 -2.39 -0.94
N LEU A 108 -7.79 -2.98 -1.25
CA LEU A 108 -7.10 -3.89 -0.33
C LEU A 108 -6.61 -3.17 0.93
N LEU A 109 -6.11 -1.94 0.79
CA LEU A 109 -5.67 -1.14 1.93
C LEU A 109 -6.83 -0.82 2.88
N SER A 110 -8.00 -0.45 2.35
CA SER A 110 -9.21 -0.24 3.16
C SER A 110 -9.68 -1.52 3.85
N GLU A 111 -9.53 -2.69 3.20
CA GLU A 111 -9.84 -3.98 3.84
C GLU A 111 -8.87 -4.29 4.99
N LEU A 112 -7.57 -4.05 4.80
CA LEU A 112 -6.54 -4.24 5.83
C LEU A 112 -6.75 -3.28 7.02
N GLU A 113 -7.14 -2.04 6.76
CA GLU A 113 -7.50 -1.07 7.80
C GLU A 113 -8.69 -1.58 8.62
N ARG A 114 -9.76 -2.02 7.95
CA ARG A 114 -10.94 -2.61 8.62
C ARG A 114 -10.58 -3.82 9.48
N LEU A 115 -9.72 -4.72 9.00
CA LEU A 115 -9.25 -5.88 9.77
C LEU A 115 -8.42 -5.46 11.00
N THR A 116 -7.67 -4.36 10.88
CA THR A 116 -6.91 -3.79 12.00
C THR A 116 -7.85 -3.26 13.08
N ASP A 117 -8.88 -2.52 12.68
CA ASP A 117 -9.90 -2.02 13.61
C ASP A 117 -10.65 -3.17 14.29
N GLU A 118 -11.03 -4.20 13.53
CA GLU A 118 -11.69 -5.41 14.05
C GLU A 118 -10.79 -6.15 15.07
N ALA A 119 -9.49 -6.25 14.80
CA ALA A 119 -8.53 -6.83 15.75
C ALA A 119 -8.43 -6.01 17.05
N ILE A 120 -8.44 -4.67 16.96
CA ILE A 120 -8.39 -3.78 18.11
C ILE A 120 -9.68 -3.89 18.93
N GLU A 121 -10.85 -3.90 18.30
CA GLU A 121 -12.14 -4.08 18.98
C GLU A 121 -12.20 -5.45 19.67
N THR A 122 -11.80 -6.51 18.96
CA THR A 122 -11.73 -7.87 19.50
C THR A 122 -10.74 -7.97 20.65
N ALA A 123 -9.67 -7.17 20.67
CA ALA A 123 -8.70 -7.13 21.77
C ALA A 123 -9.14 -6.23 22.94
N THR A 124 -9.85 -5.14 22.72
CA THR A 124 -10.26 -4.18 23.77
C THR A 124 -11.49 -4.62 24.54
N THR A 125 -12.44 -5.31 23.90
CA THR A 125 -13.56 -6.01 24.56
C THR A 125 -13.08 -7.02 25.62
N THR A 126 -11.82 -7.45 25.55
CA THR A 126 -11.20 -8.37 26.52
C THR A 126 -10.70 -7.70 27.80
N GLN A 127 -10.41 -6.39 27.78
CA GLN A 127 -9.93 -5.67 28.97
C GLN A 127 -11.07 -5.36 29.94
N LEU A 128 -12.27 -5.09 29.40
CA LEU A 128 -13.46 -4.77 30.20
C LEU A 128 -14.07 -6.00 30.91
N ASP A 129 -13.91 -7.20 30.33
CA ASP A 129 -14.39 -8.46 30.95
C ASP A 129 -13.45 -8.99 32.05
N VAL A 130 -12.20 -8.49 32.13
CA VAL A 130 -11.22 -8.87 33.17
C VAL A 130 -11.32 -7.96 34.40
N GLU A 131 -11.72 -6.69 34.26
CA GLU A 131 -11.86 -5.76 35.41
C GLU A 131 -13.21 -5.85 36.14
N SER A 132 -14.25 -6.46 35.55
CA SER A 132 -15.58 -6.57 36.18
C SER A 132 -15.78 -7.85 37.00
N GLY A 133 -14.81 -8.75 37.04
CA GLY A 133 -14.90 -10.05 37.70
C GLY A 133 -14.08 -10.13 38.99
N ASP A 134 -14.73 -9.80 40.11
CA ASP A 134 -14.43 -10.33 41.45
C ASP A 134 -13.42 -9.57 42.33
N GLU A 135 -13.80 -8.39 42.83
CA GLU A 135 -13.42 -7.96 44.20
C GLU A 135 -14.61 -7.25 44.88
N LEU A 136 -15.69 -7.98 45.19
CA LEU A 136 -16.62 -7.50 46.22
C LEU A 136 -17.38 -8.65 46.90
N ARG A 137 -17.11 -8.74 48.22
CA ARG A 137 -17.78 -9.49 49.32
C ARG A 137 -17.12 -10.85 49.60
N HIS A 138 -16.74 -11.22 50.82
CA HIS A 138 -17.42 -10.97 52.09
C HIS A 138 -16.47 -11.08 53.30
N VAL A 139 -16.70 -10.20 54.27
CA VAL A 139 -16.25 -10.26 55.66
C VAL A 139 -16.64 -11.60 56.31
N THR A 140 -15.69 -12.26 56.98
CA THR A 140 -15.94 -13.05 58.20
C THR A 140 -14.84 -12.66 59.19
N SER A 141 -15.16 -11.80 60.15
CA SER A 141 -15.42 -12.20 61.54
C SER A 141 -14.46 -13.30 61.99
N ASP A 142 -13.31 -12.90 62.54
CA ASP A 142 -12.72 -13.46 63.77
C ASP A 142 -11.28 -12.97 63.93
N GLU A 143 -11.11 -11.69 64.27
CA GLU A 143 -9.89 -11.22 64.96
C GLU A 143 -10.24 -10.11 65.95
N VAL A 144 -11.40 -10.23 66.60
CA VAL A 144 -11.67 -9.54 67.88
C VAL A 144 -11.46 -10.56 69.00
N ARG A 145 -10.27 -11.15 69.08
CA ARG A 145 -9.92 -12.00 70.23
C ARG A 145 -8.49 -11.98 70.70
N PHE A 146 -7.69 -10.95 70.40
CA PHE A 146 -6.36 -10.82 71.02
C PHE A 146 -5.92 -9.41 71.41
N GLN A 147 -6.85 -8.50 71.71
CA GLN A 147 -6.49 -7.17 72.26
C GLN A 147 -7.23 -6.75 73.55
N HIS A 148 -7.81 -7.70 74.30
CA HIS A 148 -8.40 -7.40 75.63
C HIS A 148 -7.91 -8.33 76.75
N LYS A 149 -6.70 -8.90 76.65
CA LYS A 149 -6.12 -9.71 77.74
C LYS A 149 -4.66 -9.48 78.09
N LEU A 150 -4.00 -8.46 77.54
CA LEU A 150 -2.58 -8.18 77.82
C LEU A 150 -2.27 -6.77 78.33
N VAL A 151 -3.26 -5.93 78.65
CA VAL A 151 -3.06 -4.59 79.26
C VAL A 151 -3.55 -4.51 80.71
N SER A 152 -3.74 -5.65 81.39
CA SER A 152 -4.07 -5.69 82.84
C SER A 152 -3.01 -6.42 83.68
N ARG A 153 -1.84 -6.74 83.11
CA ARG A 153 -0.68 -7.25 83.85
C ARG A 153 0.63 -6.67 83.32
N ARG A 154 0.82 -5.36 83.43
CA ARG A 154 2.12 -4.74 83.74
C ARG A 154 1.91 -3.25 83.99
N ASN A 155 2.23 -2.89 85.23
CA ASN A 155 2.38 -1.56 85.84
C ASN A 155 1.09 -0.90 86.31
#